data_AF-A0A2E1M5N5-F1
#
_entry.id   AF-A0A2E1M5N5-F1
#
_cell.length_a   1.000
_cell.length_b   1.000
_cell.length_c   1.000
_cell.angle_alpha   90.00
_cell.angle_beta   90.00
_cell.angle_gamma   90.00
#
_symmetry.space_group_name_H-M   'P 1'
#
loop_
_entity.id
_entity.type
_entity.pdbx_description
1 polymer ?
#
loop_
_entity_poly.entity_id
_entity_poly.type
_entity_poly.pdbx_seq_one_letter_code
_entity_poly.pdbx_strand_id
1 'polypeptide(L)'
;KSEIARVIEDEGCGATVEEGDVHALVGSILAYAEDPSLARRQGDAGRDALIRTHATVHRCASWERLLKNVVGESKAEELSA
;
A
#
# COMPACT_ATOMS: atom_id res chain seq x y z
N LYS A 1 -0.57 -11.07 12.49
CA LYS A 1 0.24 -10.43 11.43
C LYS A 1 -0.23 -8.98 11.22
N SER A 2 0.71 -8.03 11.20
CA SER A 2 0.45 -6.60 10.97
C SER A 2 -0.16 -6.35 9.58
N GLU A 3 -0.92 -5.27 9.42
CA GLU A 3 -1.43 -4.80 8.12
C GLU A 3 -0.28 -4.58 7.12
N ILE A 4 0.82 -3.99 7.58
CA ILE A 4 2.01 -3.74 6.75
C ILE A 4 2.63 -5.05 6.26
N ALA A 5 2.72 -6.06 7.12
CA ALA A 5 3.25 -7.37 6.74
C ALA A 5 2.39 -8.03 5.65
N ARG A 6 1.07 -7.87 5.73
CA ARG A 6 0.14 -8.37 4.72
C ARG A 6 0.34 -7.70 3.36
N VAL A 7 0.47 -6.37 3.35
CA VAL A 7 0.75 -5.62 2.11
C VAL A 7 2.08 -6.06 1.49
N ILE A 8 3.14 -6.23 2.29
CA ILE A 8 4.44 -6.68 1.78
C ILE A 8 4.33 -8.07 1.14
N GLU A 9 3.62 -9.00 1.80
CA GLU A 9 3.40 -10.36 1.32
C GLU A 9 2.53 -10.39 0.06
N ASP A 10 1.38 -9.72 0.07
CA ASP A 10 0.40 -9.70 -1.03
C ASP A 10 0.97 -9.03 -2.30
N GLU A 11 1.77 -7.97 -2.13
CA GLU A 11 2.38 -7.22 -3.23
C GLU A 11 3.74 -7.77 -3.66
N GLY A 12 4.29 -8.75 -2.94
CA GLY A 12 5.60 -9.33 -3.21
C GLY A 12 6.73 -8.30 -3.22
N CYS A 13 6.58 -7.20 -2.47
CA CYS A 13 7.45 -6.03 -2.55
C CYS A 13 8.53 -5.98 -1.48
N GLY A 14 8.75 -7.10 -0.79
CA GLY A 14 9.80 -7.22 0.22
C GLY A 14 9.78 -8.57 0.92
N ALA A 15 10.33 -8.60 2.13
CA ALA A 15 10.33 -9.74 3.02
C ALA A 15 9.74 -9.34 4.38
N THR A 16 9.03 -10.25 5.03
CA THR A 16 8.53 -10.13 6.40
C THR A 16 9.30 -11.09 7.29
N VAL A 17 9.61 -10.66 8.51
CA VAL A 17 10.28 -11.47 9.53
C VAL A 17 9.53 -11.33 10.85
N GLU A 18 9.49 -12.41 11.62
CA GLU A 18 8.88 -12.40 12.95
C GLU A 18 9.77 -11.65 13.94
N GLU A 19 9.16 -10.95 14.88
CA GLU A 19 9.89 -10.20 15.89
C GLU A 19 10.74 -11.15 16.77
N GLY A 20 12.00 -10.79 16.95
CA GLY A 20 12.97 -11.62 17.68
C GLY A 20 13.65 -12.70 16.84
N ASP A 21 13.22 -12.95 15.60
CA ASP A 21 13.91 -13.87 14.69
C ASP A 21 15.08 -13.18 13.98
N VAL A 22 16.20 -13.09 14.70
CA VAL A 22 17.44 -12.50 14.20
C VAL A 22 18.01 -13.28 13.01
N HIS A 23 17.84 -14.61 12.98
CA HIS A 23 18.38 -15.43 11.90
C HIS A 23 17.66 -15.17 10.59
N ALA A 24 16.32 -15.10 10.60
CA ALA A 24 15.52 -14.75 9.43
C ALA A 24 15.83 -13.33 8.92
N LEU A 25 16.02 -12.37 9.83
CA LEU A 25 16.39 -11.01 9.48
C LEU A 25 17.75 -10.95 8.75
N VAL A 26 18.78 -11.57 9.33
CA VAL A 26 20.11 -11.63 8.71
C VAL A 26 20.06 -12.33 7.36
N GLY A 27 19.35 -13.46 7.27
CA GLY A 27 19.18 -14.20 6.02
C GLY A 27 18.53 -13.35 4.92
N SER A 28 17.51 -12.57 5.27
CA SER A 28 16.83 -11.68 4.32
C SER A 28 17.75 -10.56 3.82
N ILE A 29 18.54 -9.95 4.71
CA ILE A 29 19.51 -8.90 4.34
C ILE A 29 20.58 -9.46 3.39
N LEU A 30 21.12 -10.64 3.71
CA LEU A 30 22.13 -11.29 2.88
C LEU A 30 21.57 -11.68 1.50
N ALA A 31 20.34 -12.18 1.43
CA ALA A 31 19.69 -12.49 0.16
C ALA A 31 19.61 -11.28 -0.79
N TYR A 32 19.32 -10.08 -0.26
CA TYR A 32 19.35 -8.86 -1.08
C TYR A 32 20.76 -8.41 -1.46
N ALA A 33 21.75 -8.62 -0.58
CA ALA A 33 23.14 -8.29 -0.87
C ALA A 33 23.72 -9.20 -1.95
N GLU A 34 23.34 -10.48 -1.95
CA GLU A 34 23.80 -11.50 -2.89
C GLU A 34 23.06 -11.44 -4.23
N ASP A 35 21.77 -11.07 -4.25
CA ASP A 35 20.98 -10.87 -5.46
C ASP A 35 20.45 -9.42 -5.60
N PRO A 36 21.24 -8.51 -6.20
CA PRO A 36 20.79 -7.15 -6.50
C PRO A 36 19.59 -7.11 -7.46
N SER A 37 19.35 -8.17 -8.24
CA SER A 37 18.21 -8.24 -9.14
C SER A 37 16.90 -8.48 -8.38
N LEU A 38 16.94 -9.30 -7.32
CA LEU A 38 15.82 -9.47 -6.38
C LEU A 38 15.47 -8.15 -5.72
N ALA A 39 16.48 -7.43 -5.20
CA ALA A 39 16.28 -6.13 -4.58
C ALA A 39 15.59 -5.14 -5.53
N ARG A 40 16.03 -5.08 -6.80
CA ARG A 40 15.39 -4.22 -7.82
C ARG A 40 13.96 -4.64 -8.11
N ARG A 41 13.72 -5.93 -8.39
CA ARG A 41 12.37 -6.43 -8.70
C ARG A 41 11.36 -6.11 -7.59
N GLN A 42 11.73 -6.33 -6.33
CA GLN A 42 10.84 -6.07 -5.20
C GLN A 42 10.68 -4.57 -4.92
N GLY A 43 11.73 -3.76 -5.13
CA GLY A 43 11.63 -2.30 -5.10
C GLY A 43 10.67 -1.76 -6.16
N ASP A 44 10.75 -2.26 -7.39
CA ASP A 44 9.85 -1.91 -8.49
C ASP A 44 8.40 -2.32 -8.15
N ALA A 45 8.20 -3.54 -7.64
CA ALA A 45 6.89 -4.00 -7.18
C ALA A 45 6.31 -3.10 -6.08
N GLY A 46 7.13 -2.68 -5.10
CA GLY A 46 6.70 -1.77 -4.04
C GLY A 46 6.30 -0.40 -4.56
N ARG A 47 7.06 0.13 -5.52
CA ARG A 47 6.72 1.39 -6.19
C ARG A 47 5.41 1.28 -6.96
N ASP A 48 5.22 0.21 -7.72
CA ASP A 48 4.01 0.01 -8.53
C ASP A 48 2.77 -0.20 -7.66
N ALA A 49 2.88 -0.95 -6.56
CA ALA A 49 1.82 -1.11 -5.57
C ALA A 49 1.44 0.23 -4.92
N LEU A 50 2.43 1.04 -4.55
CA LEU A 50 2.20 2.38 -3.99
C LEU A 50 1.45 3.29 -4.99
N ILE A 51 1.88 3.29 -6.26
CA ILE A 51 1.23 4.10 -7.30
C ILE A 51 -0.21 3.62 -7.50
N ARG A 52 -0.42 2.31 -7.65
CA ARG A 52 -1.75 1.73 -7.89
C ARG A 52 -2.73 1.98 -6.76
N THR A 53 -2.29 1.90 -5.51
CA THR A 53 -3.19 1.92 -4.35
C THR A 53 -3.26 3.29 -3.68
N HIS A 54 -2.18 4.08 -3.77
CA HIS A 54 -2.01 5.28 -2.95
C HIS A 54 -1.61 6.54 -3.72
N ALA A 55 -1.54 6.50 -5.07
CA ALA A 55 -1.25 7.71 -5.82
C ALA A 55 -2.28 8.82 -5.53
N THR A 56 -1.78 10.05 -5.52
CA THR A 56 -2.54 11.28 -5.28
C THR A 56 -3.82 11.33 -6.12
N VAL A 57 -3.76 10.87 -7.38
CA VAL A 57 -4.92 10.81 -8.28
C VAL A 57 -6.07 9.98 -7.72
N HIS A 58 -5.78 8.80 -7.14
CA HIS A 58 -6.81 7.92 -6.56
C HIS A 58 -7.40 8.51 -5.28
N ARG A 59 -6.55 9.13 -4.46
CA ARG A 59 -6.97 9.78 -3.22
C ARG A 59 -7.82 11.03 -3.49
N CYS A 60 -7.41 11.88 -4.45
CA CYS A 60 -8.18 13.05 -4.88
C CYS A 60 -9.53 12.64 -5.47
N ALA A 61 -9.58 11.62 -6.33
CA ALA A 61 -10.84 11.12 -6.89
C ALA A 61 -11.79 10.58 -5.81
N SER A 62 -11.24 9.90 -4.79
CA SER A 62 -12.03 9.40 -3.66
C SER A 62 -12.58 10.55 -2.80
N TRP A 63 -11.75 11.56 -2.54
CA TRP A 63 -12.17 12.79 -1.84
C TRP A 63 -13.23 13.56 -2.61
N GLU A 64 -13.06 13.73 -3.92
CA GLU A 64 -14.03 14.40 -4.78
C GLU A 64 -15.38 13.67 -4.74
N ARG A 65 -15.38 12.34 -4.84
CA ARG A 65 -16.60 11.53 -4.73
C ARG A 65 -17.28 11.72 -3.38
N LEU A 66 -16.51 11.69 -2.28
CA LEU A 66 -17.03 11.90 -0.94
C LEU A 66 -17.69 13.28 -0.80
N LEU A 67 -17.02 14.35 -1.24
CA LEU A 67 -17.53 15.71 -1.17
C LEU A 67 -18.81 15.89 -2.01
N LYS A 68 -18.84 15.32 -3.22
CA LYS A 68 -20.04 15.32 -4.07
C LYS A 68 -21.21 14.60 -3.43
N ASN A 69 -20.97 13.47 -2.75
CA ASN A 69 -22.01 12.73 -2.06
C ASN A 69 -22.60 13.55 -0.90
N VAL A 70 -21.76 14.09 -0.03
CA VAL A 70 -22.20 14.87 1.14
C VAL A 70 -22.98 16.13 0.73
N VAL A 71 -22.47 16.89 -0.25
CA VAL A 71 -23.14 18.11 -0.72
C VAL A 71 -24.36 17.80 -1.60
N GLY A 72 -24.34 16.68 -2.32
CA GLY A 72 -25.45 16.21 -3.15
C GLY A 72 -26.63 15.72 -2.32
N GLU A 73 -26.38 15.00 -1.23
CA GLU A 73 -27.39 14.59 -0.25
C GLU A 73 -28.02 15.81 0.44
N SER A 74 -27.22 16.83 0.77
CA SER A 74 -27.73 18.07 1.37
C SER A 74 -28.75 18.81 0.49
N LYS A 75 -28.61 18.79 -0.83
CA LYS A 75 -29.61 19.37 -1.76
C LYS A 75 -30.88 18.54 -1.89
N ALA A 76 -30.78 17.22 -1.72
CA ALA A 76 -31.95 16.33 -1.82
C ALA A 76 -32.87 16.50 -0.61
N GLU A 77 -32.32 16.76 0.58
CA GLU A 77 -33.10 17.07 1.79
C GLU A 77 -33.79 18.43 1.69
N GLU A 78 -33.10 19.48 1.22
CA GLU A 78 -33.66 20.83 1.04
C GLU A 78 -34.80 20.92 0.00
N LEU A 79 -34.82 20.04 -1.01
CA LEU A 79 -35.89 19.98 -2.02
C LEU A 79 -37.08 19.09 -1.60
N SER A 80 -36.96 18.40 -0.47
CA SER A 80 -38.00 17.49 0.07
C SER A 80 -38.71 18.02 1.31
N ALA A 81 -38.28 19.19 1.83
CA ALA A 81 -38.87 19.91 2.96
C ALA A 81 -39.73 21.10 2.48
#